data_AF-A0A6A0B8N8-F1
#
_entry.id   AF-A0A6A0B8N8-F1
#
_cell.length_a   1.000
_cell.length_b   1.000
_cell.length_c   1.000
_cell.angle_alpha   90.00
_cell.angle_beta   90.00
_cell.angle_gamma   90.00
#
_symmetry.space_group_name_H-M   'P 1'
#
loop_
_entity.id
_entity.type
_entity.pdbx_description
1 polymer ?
#
loop_
_entity_poly.entity_id
_entity_poly.type
_entity_poly.pdbx_seq_one_letter_code
_entity_poly.pdbx_strand_id
1 'polypeptide(L)' 'MIKQQFYVFMLGTVFYAWFFADAILSGHLFLTGFWGVLLIRKLMLAYKADRWLRKIEKG' A
#
# COMPACT_ATOMS: atom_id res chain seq x y z
N MET A 1 -0.62 -12.71 12.37
CA MET A 1 -0.89 -11.25 12.47
C MET A 1 -2.31 -11.06 12.98
N ILE A 2 -2.48 -10.29 14.04
CA ILE A 2 -3.80 -9.98 14.62
C ILE A 2 -4.70 -9.41 13.52
N LYS A 3 -5.86 -10.03 13.26
CA LYS A 3 -6.77 -9.69 12.15
C LYS A 3 -7.08 -8.19 12.07
N GLN A 4 -7.11 -7.49 13.20
CA GLN A 4 -7.31 -6.03 13.27
C GLN A 4 -6.22 -5.23 12.54
N GLN A 5 -4.95 -5.63 12.62
CA GLN A 5 -3.87 -4.93 11.91
C GLN A 5 -4.00 -5.08 10.40
N PHE A 6 -4.52 -6.21 9.93
CA PHE A 6 -4.79 -6.42 8.51
C PHE A 6 -5.93 -5.52 8.01
N TYR A 7 -7.04 -5.42 8.76
CA TYR A 7 -8.14 -4.52 8.41
C TYR A 7 -7.72 -3.05 8.40
N VAL A 8 -6.96 -2.59 9.39
CA VAL A 8 -6.44 -1.21 9.43
C VAL A 8 -5.47 -0.96 8.27
N PHE A 9 -4.64 -1.94 7.93
CA PHE A 9 -3.73 -1.84 6.80
C PHE A 9 -4.50 -1.75 5.48
N MET A 10 -5.53 -2.57 5.28
CA MET A 10 -6.37 -2.59 4.09
C MET A 10 -7.16 -1.29 3.94
N LEU A 11 -7.88 -0.85 4.98
CA LEU A 11 -8.62 0.42 4.99
C LEU A 11 -7.69 1.59 4.72
N GLY A 12 -6.55 1.66 5.41
CA GLY A 12 -5.55 2.69 5.14
C GLY A 12 -5.13 2.70 3.67
N THR A 13 -4.87 1.53 3.09
CA THR A 13 -4.45 1.40 1.68
C THR A 13 -5.53 1.91 0.71
N VAL A 14 -6.80 1.64 0.97
CA VAL A 14 -7.93 2.19 0.19
C VAL A 14 -7.97 3.71 0.30
N PHE A 15 -7.80 4.28 1.50
CA PHE A 15 -7.71 5.73 1.66
C PHE A 15 -6.52 6.33 0.90
N TYR A 16 -5.32 5.76 1.02
CA TYR A 16 -4.14 6.25 0.27
C TYR A 16 -4.38 6.18 -1.25
N ALA A 17 -5.04 5.13 -1.73
CA ALA A 17 -5.36 4.97 -3.16
C ALA A 17 -6.39 6.00 -3.63
N TRP A 18 -7.38 6.30 -2.80
CA TRP A 18 -8.38 7.33 -3.09
C TRP A 18 -7.75 8.71 -3.21
N PHE A 19 -6.96 9.11 -2.21
CA PHE A 19 -6.26 10.41 -2.23
C PHE A 19 -5.25 10.50 -3.38
N PHE A 20 -4.59 9.39 -3.73
CA PHE A 20 -3.72 9.33 -4.89
C PHE A 20 -4.50 9.55 -6.20
N ALA A 21 -5.63 8.87 -6.39
CA ALA A 21 -6.47 9.03 -7.57
C ALA A 21 -7.05 10.44 -7.67
N ASP A 22 -7.52 10.98 -6.56
CA ASP A 22 -8.02 12.35 -6.45
C ASP A 22 -6.94 13.40 -6.77
N ALA A 23 -5.73 13.21 -6.24
CA ALA A 23 -4.59 14.09 -6.53
C ALA A 23 -4.14 14.03 -8.00
N ILE A 24 -4.20 12.84 -8.62
CA ILE A 24 -3.95 12.66 -10.07
C ILE A 24 -4.98 13.45 -10.88
N LEU A 25 -6.26 13.23 -10.58
CA LEU A 25 -7.38 13.84 -11.31
C LEU A 25 -7.40 15.36 -11.13
N SER A 26 -7.02 15.86 -9.95
CA SER A 26 -6.94 17.28 -9.64
C SER A 26 -5.67 17.95 -10.18
N GLY A 27 -4.73 17.21 -10.79
CA GLY A 27 -3.49 17.76 -11.34
C GLY A 27 -2.45 18.20 -10.30
N HIS A 28 -2.63 17.85 -9.03
CA HIS A 28 -1.70 18.22 -7.95
C HIS A 28 -0.50 17.25 -7.91
N LEU A 29 0.46 17.46 -8.83
CA LEU A 29 1.64 16.60 -9.03
C LEU A 29 2.45 16.31 -7.74
N PHE A 30 2.57 17.29 -6.83
CA PHE A 30 3.29 17.11 -5.56
C PHE A 30 2.56 16.14 -4.62
N LEU A 31 1.24 16.32 -4.46
CA LEU A 31 0.42 15.39 -3.67
C LEU A 31 0.40 14.01 -4.32
N THR A 32 0.26 13.94 -5.64
CA THR A 32 0.29 12.68 -6.39
C THR A 32 1.57 11.90 -6.13
N GLY A 33 2.73 12.56 -6.22
CA GLY A 33 4.01 11.95 -5.88
C GLY A 33 4.08 11.48 -4.44
N PHE A 34 3.64 12.33 -3.50
CA PHE A 34 3.64 12.02 -2.06
C PHE A 34 2.78 10.79 -1.73
N TRP A 35 1.52 10.79 -2.16
CA TRP A 35 0.58 9.69 -1.94
C TRP A 35 0.99 8.43 -2.70
N GLY A 36 1.52 8.57 -3.91
CA GLY A 36 2.03 7.46 -4.73
C GLY A 36 3.24 6.76 -4.10
N VAL A 37 4.22 7.51 -3.59
CA VAL A 37 5.39 6.95 -2.90
C VAL A 37 4.98 6.17 -1.65
N LEU A 38 4.02 6.70 -0.87
CA LEU A 38 3.48 6.01 0.29
C LEU A 38 2.78 4.70 -0.10
N LEU A 39 2.01 4.71 -1.19
CA LEU A 39 1.31 3.53 -1.71
C LEU A 39 2.30 2.45 -2.18
N ILE A 40 3.31 2.86 -2.95
CA ILE A 40 4.36 1.97 -3.47
C ILE A 40 5.17 1.34 -2.32
N ARG A 41 5.49 2.10 -1.28
CA ARG A 41 6.18 1.57 -0.08
C ARG A 41 5.35 0.50 0.62
N LYS A 42 4.04 0.73 0.80
CA LYS A 42 3.13 -0.26 1.39
C LYS A 42 3.03 -1.51 0.52
N LEU A 43 2.93 -1.34 -0.80
CA LEU A 43 2.88 -2.45 -1.75
C LEU A 43 4.16 -3.28 -1.70
N MET A 44 5.34 -2.66 -1.64
CA MET A 44 6.61 -3.36 -1.49
C MET A 44 6.72 -4.14 -0.18
N LEU A 45 6.21 -3.60 0.94
CA LEU A 45 6.18 -4.31 2.22
C LEU A 45 5.26 -5.54 2.16
N ALA A 46 4.06 -5.40 1.59
CA ALA A 46 3.14 -6.51 1.37
C ALA A 46 3.77 -7.56 0.44
N TYR A 47 4.39 -7.13 -0.66
CA TYR A 47 5.06 -8.02 -1.62
C TYR A 47 6.27 -8.74 -0.99
N LYS A 48 7.06 -8.05 -0.17
CA LYS A 48 8.13 -8.70 0.60
C LYS A 48 7.54 -9.75 1.54
N ALA A 49 6.52 -9.39 2.33
CA ALA A 49 5.87 -10.33 3.24
C ALA A 49 5.36 -11.59 2.51
N ASP A 50 4.70 -11.41 1.36
CA ASP A 50 4.22 -12.50 0.50
C ASP A 50 5.37 -13.36 -0.05
N ARG A 51 6.46 -12.72 -0.49
CA ARG A 51 7.66 -13.41 -0.99
C ARG A 51 8.38 -14.20 0.10
N TRP A 52 8.40 -13.69 1.33
CA TRP A 52 8.93 -14.39 2.50
C TRP A 52 8.06 -15.61 2.84
N LEU A 53 6.74 -15.47 2.82
CA LEU A 53 5.83 -16.60 2.99
C LEU A 53 6.06 -17.70 1.95
N ARG A 54 6.14 -17.35 0.66
CA ARG A 54 6.40 -18.32 -0.42
C ARG A 54 7.76 -18.99 -0.32
N LYS A 55 8.77 -18.33 0.26
CA LYS A 55 10.09 -18.93 0.50
C LYS A 55 10.04 -19.97 1.62
N ILE A 56 9.24 -19.74 2.65
CA ILE A 56 9.03 -20.69 3.75
C ILE A 56 8.18 -21.88 3.29
N GLU A 57 7.20 -21.66 2.41
CA GLU A 57 6.33 -22.74 1.90
C GLU A 57 7.02 -23.68 0.90
N LYS A 58 8.13 -23.25 0.29
CA LYS A 58 8.91 -24.05 -0.69
C LYS A 58 10.23 -24.62 -0.15
N GLY A 59 10.59 -24.34 1.10
CA GLY A 59 11.81 -24.84 1.75
C GLY A 59 11.49 -25.84 2.83
#